data_AF-A0A938UJ88-F1
#
_entry.id   AF-A0A938UJ88-F1
#
_cell.length_a   1.000
_cell.length_b   1.000
_cell.length_c   1.000
_cell.angle_alpha   90.00
_cell.angle_beta   90.00
_cell.angle_gamma   90.00
#
_symmetry.space_group_name_H-M   'P 1'
#
loop_
_entity.id
_entity.type
_entity.pdbx_description
1 polymer ?
#
loop_
_entity_poly.entity_id
_entity_poly.type
_entity_poly.pdbx_seq_one_letter_code
_entity_poly.pdbx_strand_id
1 'polypeptide(L)' 'MTASELTHSNARDRFGLPDEVVGSVNEPRTFEENGVRWNEKWVYLLEHGASRLVYWHRYDCRGVFAAAADGSVERESL' A
#
# COMPACT_ATOMS: atom_id res chain seq x y z
N MET A 1 3.06 -22.33 -10.53
CA MET A 1 2.40 -21.38 -9.60
C MET A 1 2.90 -20.01 -9.96
N THR A 2 2.13 -19.27 -10.75
CA THR A 2 2.41 -17.87 -11.07
C THR A 2 2.11 -17.02 -9.84
N ALA A 3 2.99 -16.08 -9.49
CA ALA A 3 2.74 -15.12 -8.41
C ALA A 3 1.37 -14.47 -8.66
N SER A 4 0.42 -14.65 -7.75
CA SER A 4 -0.86 -13.97 -7.86
C SER A 4 -0.59 -12.49 -7.69
N GLU A 5 -0.87 -11.68 -8.72
CA GLU A 5 -0.89 -10.23 -8.57
C GLU A 5 -1.83 -9.87 -7.43
N LEU A 6 -1.33 -9.08 -6.47
CA LEU A 6 -2.13 -8.66 -5.33
C LEU A 6 -3.29 -7.81 -5.84
N THR A 7 -4.52 -8.27 -5.64
CA THR A 7 -5.73 -7.55 -6.00
C THR A 7 -6.22 -6.75 -4.81
N HIS A 8 -6.99 -5.69 -5.08
CA HIS A 8 -7.60 -4.88 -4.02
C HIS A 8 -8.38 -5.74 -3.01
N SER A 9 -9.13 -6.74 -3.49
CA SER A 9 -9.89 -7.65 -2.62
C SER A 9 -8.99 -8.58 -1.78
N ASN A 10 -8.05 -9.30 -2.40
CA ASN A 10 -7.22 -10.27 -1.67
C ASN A 10 -6.21 -9.59 -0.73
N ALA A 11 -5.89 -8.32 -0.96
CA ALA A 11 -5.09 -7.52 -0.04
C ALA A 11 -5.82 -7.32 1.30
N ARG A 12 -7.15 -7.15 1.29
CA ARG A 12 -7.94 -7.06 2.54
C ARG A 12 -7.96 -8.38 3.28
N ASP A 13 -8.07 -9.50 2.56
CA ASP A 13 -8.02 -10.82 3.19
C ASP A 13 -6.64 -11.09 3.80
N ARG A 14 -5.56 -10.62 3.15
CA ARG A 14 -4.18 -10.82 3.58
C ARG A 14 -3.77 -9.91 4.74
N PHE A 15 -4.12 -8.63 4.68
CA PHE A 15 -3.64 -7.61 5.62
C PHE A 15 -4.71 -7.11 6.59
N GLY A 16 -5.98 -7.48 6.39
CA GLY A 16 -7.10 -6.88 7.09
C GLY A 16 -7.50 -5.52 6.51
N LEU A 17 -8.36 -4.82 7.25
CA LEU A 17 -8.75 -3.46 6.91
C LEU A 17 -7.62 -2.48 7.26
N PRO A 18 -7.31 -1.52 6.38
CA PRO A 18 -6.36 -0.47 6.70
C PRO A 18 -6.90 0.46 7.78
N ASP A 19 -6.00 0.98 8.62
CA ASP A 19 -6.32 2.00 9.62
C ASP A 19 -6.65 3.34 8.96
N GLU A 20 -5.98 3.64 7.84
CA GLU A 20 -6.24 4.83 7.03
C GLU A 20 -6.22 4.51 5.53
N VAL A 21 -7.14 5.14 4.80
CA VAL A 21 -7.18 5.12 3.33
C VAL A 21 -7.08 6.55 2.83
N VAL A 22 -6.07 6.83 2.01
CA VAL A 22 -5.85 8.12 1.37
C VAL A 22 -6.15 8.01 -0.12
N GLY A 23 -7.03 8.88 -0.62
CA GLY A 23 -7.45 8.88 -2.02
C GLY A 23 -8.42 7.75 -2.35
N SER A 24 -8.57 7.47 -3.64
CA SER A 24 -9.41 6.36 -4.12
C SER A 24 -8.95 5.85 -5.49
N VAL A 25 -9.03 4.54 -5.71
CA VAL A 25 -8.73 3.90 -7.01
C VAL A 25 -9.58 4.45 -8.17
N ASN A 26 -10.76 4.97 -7.85
CA ASN A 26 -11.70 5.56 -8.82
C ASN A 26 -11.36 7.01 -9.17
N GLU A 27 -10.56 7.70 -8.35
CA GLU A 27 -10.20 9.08 -8.61
C GLU A 27 -9.15 9.20 -9.72
N PRO A 28 -9.28 10.18 -10.65
CA PRO A 28 -8.28 10.37 -11.71
C PRO A 28 -7.00 11.04 -11.20
N ARG A 29 -7.05 11.70 -10.03
CA ARG A 29 -5.89 12.36 -9.43
C ARG A 29 -4.88 11.31 -8.99
N THR A 30 -3.61 11.57 -9.27
CA THR A 30 -2.49 10.71 -8.88
C THR A 30 -1.51 11.47 -8.01
N PHE A 31 -0.90 10.77 -7.07
CA PHE A 31 0.17 11.23 -6.20
C PHE A 31 1.44 10.43 -6.50
N GLU A 32 2.59 10.93 -6.03
CA GLU A 32 3.87 10.22 -6.08
C GLU A 32 4.48 10.17 -4.68
N GLU A 33 4.85 8.98 -4.21
CA GLU A 33 5.48 8.75 -2.90
C GLU A 33 6.35 7.49 -3.01
N ASN A 34 7.53 7.47 -2.40
CA ASN A 34 8.45 6.31 -2.40
C ASN A 34 8.77 5.76 -3.80
N GLY A 35 8.84 6.65 -4.81
CA GLY A 35 9.09 6.28 -6.21
C GLY A 35 7.90 5.59 -6.91
N VAL A 36 6.71 5.59 -6.29
CA VAL A 36 5.49 4.98 -6.81
C VAL A 36 4.45 6.05 -7.09
N ARG A 37 3.87 6.00 -8.30
CA ARG A 37 2.67 6.77 -8.65
C ARG A 37 1.41 5.99 -8.25
N TRP A 38 0.49 6.64 -7.53
CA TRP A 38 -0.70 6.00 -6.95
C TRP A 38 -1.95 6.91 -6.96
N ASN A 39 -3.13 6.32 -6.89
CA ASN A 39 -4.43 6.99 -6.69
C ASN A 39 -4.97 6.76 -5.27
N GLU A 40 -4.75 5.56 -4.73
CA GLU A 40 -5.13 5.18 -3.38
C GLU A 40 -3.93 4.62 -2.62
N LYS A 41 -3.80 5.00 -1.35
CA LYS A 41 -2.82 4.47 -0.41
C LYS A 41 -3.55 3.90 0.78
N TRP A 42 -3.23 2.67 1.14
CA TRP A 42 -3.64 2.06 2.40
C TRP A 42 -2.50 2.16 3.40
N VAL A 43 -2.82 2.55 4.62
CA VAL A 43 -1.89 2.63 5.74
C VAL A 43 -2.36 1.70 6.84
N TYR A 44 -1.45 0.84 7.29
CA TYR A 44 -1.63 -0.03 8.44
C TYR A 44 -0.64 0.41 9.51
N LEU A 45 -1.13 0.85 10.66
CA LEU A 45 -0.29 1.23 11.78
C LEU A 45 0.18 -0.03 12.50
N LEU A 46 1.49 -0.15 12.68
CA LEU A 46 2.12 -1.26 13.37
C LEU A 46 2.64 -0.78 14.74
N GLU A 47 3.13 -1.73 15.54
CA GLU A 47 3.73 -1.42 16.83
C GLU A 47 4.96 -0.51 16.68
N HIS A 48 5.29 0.20 17.76
CA HIS A 48 6.47 1.06 17.85
C HIS A 48 6.54 2.19 16.79
N GLY A 49 5.39 2.60 16.23
CA GLY A 49 5.32 3.70 15.27
C GLY A 49 5.75 3.34 13.85
N ALA A 50 5.96 2.05 13.56
CA ALA A 50 6.10 1.56 12.20
C ALA A 50 4.74 1.55 11.48
N SER A 51 4.77 1.52 10.16
CA SER A 51 3.56 1.33 9.34
C SER A 51 3.84 0.48 8.11
N ARG A 52 2.81 -0.20 7.62
CA ARG A 52 2.80 -0.79 6.29
C ARG A 52 1.99 0.08 5.35
N LEU A 53 2.54 0.36 4.18
CA LEU A 53 1.94 1.17 3.13
C LEU A 53 1.65 0.29 1.91
N VAL A 54 0.44 0.36 1.37
CA VAL A 54 0.09 -0.32 0.11
C VAL A 54 -0.39 0.71 -0.89
N TYR A 55 0.30 0.78 -2.02
CA TYR A 55 0.01 1.74 -3.07
C TYR A 55 -0.77 1.11 -4.21
N TRP A 56 -1.88 1.73 -4.57
CA TRP A 56 -2.75 1.32 -5.67
C TRP A 56 -2.75 2.40 -6.75
N HIS A 57 -2.51 2.00 -8.00
CA HIS A 57 -2.77 2.85 -9.16
C HIS A 57 -3.92 2.24 -9.93
N ARG A 58 -5.08 2.90 -9.91
CA ARG A 58 -6.36 2.25 -10.17
C ARG A 58 -6.45 0.98 -9.31
N TYR A 59 -6.75 -0.17 -9.88
CA TYR A 59 -6.88 -1.43 -9.16
C TYR A 59 -5.59 -2.26 -9.11
N ASP A 60 -4.50 -1.75 -9.67
CA ASP A 60 -3.22 -2.43 -9.71
C ASP A 60 -2.41 -2.12 -8.45
N CYS A 61 -2.00 -3.16 -7.72
CA CYS A 61 -1.04 -3.00 -6.62
C CYS A 61 0.33 -2.62 -7.22
N ARG A 62 0.84 -1.44 -6.85
CA ARG A 62 2.14 -0.94 -7.32
C ARG A 62 3.27 -1.22 -6.33
N GLY A 63 2.94 -1.58 -5.10
CA GLY A 63 3.89 -2.09 -4.12
C GLY A 63 3.37 -2.03 -2.69
N VAL A 64 3.97 -2.87 -1.86
CA VAL A 64 3.81 -2.86 -0.40
C VAL A 64 5.15 -2.44 0.19
N PHE A 65 5.12 -1.56 1.18
CA PHE A 65 6.30 -0.98 1.79
C PHE A 65 6.18 -1.03 3.31
N ALA A 66 7.30 -1.28 3.98
CA ALA A 66 7.43 -1.12 5.42
C ALA A 66 8.11 0.23 5.68
N ALA A 67 7.44 1.09 6.45
CA ALA A 67 7.98 2.35 6.93
C ALA A 67 8.28 2.23 8.42
N ALA A 68 9.55 2.39 8.80
CA ALA A 68 9.96 2.34 10.20
C ALA A 68 9.77 3.71 10.88
N ALA A 69 9.78 3.71 12.22
CA ALA A 69 9.60 4.92 13.01
C ALA A 69 10.72 5.96 12.84
N ASP A 70 11.88 5.55 12.34
CA ASP A 70 13.00 6.44 12.00
C ASP A 70 12.83 7.13 10.64
N GLY A 71 11.74 6.84 9.92
CA GLY A 71 11.43 7.39 8.60
C GLY A 71 12.04 6.62 7.43
N SER A 72 12.80 5.54 7.68
CA SER A 72 13.24 4.64 6.60
C SER A 72 12.05 3.90 6.00
N VAL A 73 12.09 3.70 4.68
CA VAL A 73 11.04 3.01 3.93
C VAL A 73 11.66 1.99 2.98
N GLU A 74 11.22 0.74 3.09
CA GLU A 74 11.70 -0.37 2.27
C GLU A 74 10.54 -1.09 1.60
N ARG A 75 10.78 -1.58 0.37
CA ARG A 75 9.77 -2.34 -0.38
C ARG A 75 9.72 -3.79 0.12
N GLU A 76 8.53 -4.28 0.46
CA GLU A 76 8.32 -5.69 0.80
C GLU A 76 8.37 -6.58 -0.45
N SER A 77 8.95 -7.78 -0.29
CA SER A 77 8.87 -8.85 -1.30
C SER A 77 7.63 -9.70 -1.01
N LEU A 78 6.65 -9.71 -1.93
CA LEU A 78 5.33 -10.35 -1.75
C LEU A 78 5.22 -11.74 -2.37
#